data_AF-A0A327R2V0-F1
#
_entry.id   AF-A0A327R2V0-F1
#
_cell.length_a   1.000
_cell.length_b   1.000
_cell.length_c   1.000
_cell.angle_alpha   90.00
_cell.angle_beta   90.00
_cell.angle_gamma   90.00
#
_symmetry.space_group_name_H-M   'P 1'
#
loop_
_entity.id
_entity.type
_entity.pdbx_description
1 polymer ?
#
loop_
_entity_poly.entity_id
_entity_poly.type
_entity_poly.pdbx_seq_one_letter_code
_entity_poly.pdbx_strand_id
1 'polypeptide(L)'
;MEYYTQHTIYIKLQSKKDNAKITIFALNNNETMDLTSSFSKALLLLDEGKIEQAVTLLQEVVTESQEANDVQHFVQANCALGEFYFNNAEWDKALSYLELVIGTPMSDEMEEALASEINNAKQMLQEM
;
A
#
# COMPACT_ATOMS: atom_id res chain seq x y z
N MET A 1 -7.14 11.65 41.17
CA MET A 1 -6.33 12.61 40.37
C MET A 1 -5.10 11.86 39.89
N GLU A 2 -5.08 11.66 38.57
CA GLU A 2 -3.95 11.47 37.66
C GLU A 2 -2.87 10.42 38.01
N TYR A 3 -3.00 9.24 37.37
CA TYR A 3 -1.89 8.31 37.17
C TYR A 3 -1.14 8.71 35.89
N TYR A 4 0.06 9.26 36.06
CA TYR A 4 1.01 9.49 34.97
C TYR A 4 1.75 8.18 34.63
N THR A 5 1.49 7.61 33.46
CA THR A 5 2.24 6.47 32.93
C THR A 5 3.48 6.97 32.19
N GLN A 6 4.66 6.63 32.70
CA GLN A 6 5.94 6.97 32.09
C GLN A 6 6.09 6.27 30.73
N HIS A 7 6.24 7.04 29.66
CA HIS A 7 6.54 6.54 28.32
C HIS A 7 8.06 6.56 28.11
N THR A 8 8.68 5.38 27.99
CA THR A 8 10.12 5.28 27.68
C THR A 8 10.32 5.35 26.17
N ILE A 9 10.97 6.42 25.71
CA ILE A 9 11.29 6.69 24.29
C ILE A 9 12.73 6.22 24.02
N TYR A 10 12.95 5.36 23.03
CA TYR A 10 14.29 4.91 22.63
C TYR A 10 14.76 5.66 21.37
N ILE A 11 15.75 6.54 21.52
CA ILE A 11 16.37 7.28 20.41
C ILE A 11 17.68 6.59 20.04
N LYS A 12 17.76 5.97 18.85
CA LYS A 12 19.03 5.49 18.30
C LYS A 12 19.56 6.48 17.26
N LEU A 13 20.48 7.34 17.68
CA LEU A 13 21.20 8.26 16.80
C LEU A 13 22.15 7.47 15.90
N GLN A 14 21.88 7.40 14.59
CA GLN A 14 22.93 7.11 13.61
C GLN A 14 23.57 8.43 13.19
N SER A 15 24.81 8.65 13.62
CA SER A 15 25.61 9.81 13.25
C SER A 15 26.13 9.68 11.82
N LYS A 16 25.49 10.37 10.86
CA LYS A 16 26.19 10.92 9.71
C LYS A 16 25.72 12.35 9.49
N LYS A 17 26.71 13.24 9.41
CA LYS A 17 26.58 14.69 9.26
C LYS A 17 25.55 15.02 8.18
N ASP A 18 24.69 15.96 8.55
CA ASP A 18 23.78 16.75 7.71
C ASP A 18 22.48 16.03 7.29
N ASN A 19 21.38 16.47 7.93
CA ASN A 19 19.97 16.08 7.79
C ASN A 19 19.49 14.82 8.54
N ALA A 20 19.37 14.95 9.87
CA ALA A 20 18.64 13.99 10.70
C ALA A 20 17.13 14.06 10.39
N LYS A 21 16.60 13.09 9.63
CA LYS A 21 15.16 12.79 9.63
C LYS A 21 14.83 12.10 10.96
N ILE A 22 13.99 12.75 11.76
CA ILE A 22 13.44 12.17 12.99
C ILE A 22 12.33 11.22 12.55
N THR A 23 12.62 9.92 12.52
CA THR A 23 11.56 8.90 12.39
C THR A 23 11.08 8.54 13.79
N ILE A 24 9.86 8.96 14.12
CA ILE A 24 9.18 8.62 15.37
C ILE A 24 8.55 7.24 15.17
N PHE A 25 9.17 6.19 15.71
CA PHE A 25 8.49 4.90 15.85
C PHE A 25 7.61 4.98 17.10
N ALA A 26 6.37 5.41 16.92
CA ALA A 26 5.34 5.15 17.91
C ALA A 26 5.14 3.63 17.95
N LEU A 27 5.48 2.98 19.07
CA LEU A 27 5.01 1.63 19.35
C LEU A 27 3.52 1.72 19.64
N ASN A 28 2.74 1.85 18.56
CA ASN A 28 1.29 1.82 18.62
C ASN A 28 0.89 0.38 18.92
N ASN A 29 0.37 0.17 20.14
CA ASN A 29 -0.43 -1.00 20.48
C ASN A 29 -1.79 -0.95 19.76
N ASN A 30 -1.79 -0.99 18.43
CA ASN A 30 -2.98 -0.92 17.61
C ASN A 30 -3.12 -2.24 16.85
N GLU A 31 -4.32 -2.80 16.78
CA GLU A 31 -4.62 -4.03 16.03
C GLU A 31 -3.98 -3.96 14.64
N THR A 32 -3.08 -4.91 14.35
CA THR A 32 -2.48 -5.04 13.02
C THR A 32 -3.60 -5.28 12.01
N MET A 33 -3.69 -4.44 10.96
CA MET A 33 -4.65 -4.65 9.90
C MET A 33 -4.48 -6.07 9.31
N ASP A 34 -5.57 -6.81 9.20
CA ASP A 34 -5.60 -8.02 8.37
C ASP A 34 -5.69 -7.58 6.90
N LEU A 35 -4.54 -7.53 6.23
CA LEU A 35 -4.41 -7.07 4.85
C LEU A 35 -5.28 -7.89 3.89
N THR A 36 -5.40 -9.20 4.10
CA THR A 36 -6.19 -10.08 3.23
C THR A 36 -7.69 -9.80 3.38
N SER A 37 -8.16 -9.67 4.62
CA SER A 37 -9.56 -9.31 4.90
C SER A 37 -9.90 -7.92 4.38
N SER A 38 -9.03 -6.94 4.63
CA SER A 38 -9.20 -5.55 4.16
C SER A 38 -9.21 -5.46 2.64
N PHE A 39 -8.27 -6.11 1.96
CA PHE A 39 -8.23 -6.14 0.50
C PHE A 39 -9.49 -6.78 -0.10
N SER A 40 -9.88 -7.95 0.42
CA SER A 40 -11.09 -8.66 -0.02
C SER A 40 -12.35 -7.80 0.17
N LYS A 41 -12.46 -7.11 1.31
CA LYS A 41 -13.56 -6.19 1.58
C LYS A 41 -13.56 -5.01 0.63
N ALA A 42 -12.39 -4.47 0.27
CA ALA A 42 -12.30 -3.36 -0.66
C ALA A 42 -12.80 -3.74 -2.07
N LEU A 43 -12.47 -4.95 -2.54
CA LEU A 43 -13.01 -5.47 -3.81
C LEU A 43 -14.54 -5.61 -3.77
N LEU A 44 -15.09 -6.16 -2.67
CA LEU A 44 -16.55 -6.23 -2.50
C LEU A 44 -17.21 -4.84 -2.51
N LEU A 45 -16.56 -3.83 -1.91
CA LEU A 45 -17.06 -2.46 -1.93
C LEU A 45 -17.03 -1.86 -3.35
N LEU A 46 -16.03 -2.19 -4.18
CA LEU A 46 -16.02 -1.81 -5.61
C LEU A 46 -17.19 -2.46 -6.35
N ASP A 47 -17.41 -3.76 -6.17
CA ASP A 47 -18.51 -4.50 -6.80
C ASP A 47 -19.89 -3.95 -6.39
N GLU A 48 -20.04 -3.50 -5.16
CA GLU A 48 -21.24 -2.83 -4.64
C GLU A 48 -21.39 -1.36 -5.10
N GLY A 49 -20.41 -0.81 -5.82
CA GLY A 49 -20.39 0.58 -6.25
C GLY A 49 -20.11 1.59 -5.12
N LYS A 50 -19.64 1.14 -3.95
CA LYS A 50 -19.24 1.98 -2.81
C LYS A 50 -17.82 2.50 -3.00
N ILE A 51 -17.63 3.24 -4.09
CA ILE A 51 -16.32 3.62 -4.63
C ILE A 51 -15.42 4.34 -3.61
N GLU A 52 -15.93 5.36 -2.93
CA GLU A 52 -15.12 6.15 -1.98
C GLU A 52 -14.57 5.28 -0.83
N GLN A 53 -15.39 4.39 -0.28
CA GLN A 53 -14.98 3.49 0.80
C GLN A 53 -13.97 2.46 0.30
N ALA A 54 -14.17 1.95 -0.92
CA ALA A 54 -13.27 0.97 -1.51
C ALA A 54 -11.88 1.56 -1.78
N VAL A 55 -11.83 2.75 -2.41
CA VAL A 55 -10.57 3.44 -2.71
C VAL A 55 -9.83 3.80 -1.43
N THR A 56 -10.54 4.30 -0.42
CA THR A 56 -9.94 4.59 0.91
C THR A 56 -9.32 3.33 1.51
N LEU A 57 -10.04 2.22 1.52
CA LEU A 57 -9.55 0.97 2.09
C LEU A 57 -8.37 0.37 1.29
N LEU A 58 -8.38 0.47 -0.04
CA LEU A 58 -7.24 0.06 -0.86
C LEU A 58 -6.00 0.91 -0.57
N GLN A 59 -6.15 2.23 -0.37
CA GLN A 59 -5.04 3.11 -0.01
C GLN A 59 -4.46 2.79 1.37
N GLU A 60 -5.31 2.42 2.34
CA GLU A 60 -4.87 1.91 3.64
C GLU A 60 -4.09 0.59 3.47
N VAL A 61 -4.59 -0.36 2.69
CA VAL A 61 -3.88 -1.63 2.39
C VAL A 61 -2.53 -1.36 1.74
N VAL A 62 -2.42 -0.42 0.79
CA VAL A 62 -1.12 -0.04 0.20
C VAL A 62 -0.15 0.48 1.27
N THR A 63 -0.63 1.35 2.16
CA THR A 63 0.21 1.96 3.20
C THR A 63 0.70 0.90 4.19
N GLU A 64 -0.21 0.09 4.73
CA GLU A 64 0.11 -0.94 5.72
C GLU A 64 0.97 -2.07 5.13
N SER A 65 0.69 -2.50 3.89
CA SER A 65 1.51 -3.51 3.21
C SER A 65 2.92 -3.01 2.92
N GLN A 66 3.08 -1.73 2.58
CA GLN A 66 4.40 -1.12 2.41
C GLN A 66 5.17 -1.09 3.74
N GLU A 67 4.54 -0.70 4.85
CA GLU A 67 5.16 -0.69 6.18
C GLU A 67 5.54 -2.10 6.65
N ALA A 68 4.69 -3.09 6.34
CA ALA A 68 4.92 -4.50 6.66
C ALA A 68 5.90 -5.21 5.71
N ASN A 69 6.32 -4.59 4.61
CA ASN A 69 7.03 -5.22 3.48
C ASN A 69 6.27 -6.43 2.89
N ASP A 70 4.94 -6.37 2.89
CA ASP A 70 4.07 -7.34 2.24
C ASP A 70 3.91 -6.99 0.75
N VAL A 71 4.79 -7.58 -0.07
CA VAL A 71 4.82 -7.32 -1.52
C VAL A 71 3.52 -7.75 -2.20
N GLN A 72 2.89 -8.83 -1.73
CA GLN A 72 1.69 -9.37 -2.36
C GLN A 72 0.53 -8.37 -2.28
N HIS A 73 0.18 -7.93 -1.07
CA HIS A 73 -0.93 -7.00 -0.90
C HIS A 73 -0.59 -5.61 -1.45
N PHE A 74 0.68 -5.20 -1.40
CA PHE A 74 1.13 -3.96 -2.02
C PHE A 74 0.85 -3.97 -3.52
N VAL A 75 1.30 -5.00 -4.24
CA VAL A 75 1.10 -5.12 -5.70
C VAL A 75 -0.38 -5.23 -6.04
N GLN A 76 -1.13 -6.08 -5.34
CA GLN A 76 -2.55 -6.29 -5.60
C GLN A 76 -3.37 -5.02 -5.41
N ALA A 77 -3.16 -4.29 -4.31
CA ALA A 77 -3.89 -3.07 -4.04
C ALA A 77 -3.51 -1.92 -4.99
N ASN A 78 -2.22 -1.78 -5.34
CA ASN A 78 -1.79 -0.82 -6.35
C ASN A 78 -2.37 -1.16 -7.74
N CYS A 79 -2.41 -2.44 -8.13
CA CYS A 79 -3.01 -2.85 -9.40
C CYS A 79 -4.51 -2.52 -9.44
N ALA A 80 -5.25 -2.83 -8.37
CA ALA A 80 -6.68 -2.52 -8.28
C ALA A 80 -6.97 -1.01 -8.33
N LEU A 81 -6.16 -0.19 -7.64
CA LEU A 81 -6.27 1.28 -7.73
C LEU A 81 -5.92 1.79 -9.12
N GLY A 82 -4.86 1.26 -9.73
CA GLY A 82 -4.46 1.60 -11.09
C GLY A 82 -5.54 1.30 -12.12
N GLU A 83 -6.11 0.09 -12.08
CA GLU A 83 -7.25 -0.30 -12.92
C GLU A 83 -8.47 0.57 -12.69
N PHE A 84 -8.81 0.86 -11.42
CA PHE A 84 -9.92 1.75 -11.09
C PHE A 84 -9.74 3.13 -11.72
N TYR A 85 -8.58 3.77 -11.57
CA TYR A 85 -8.34 5.09 -12.14
C TYR A 85 -8.24 5.06 -13.66
N PHE A 86 -7.69 3.99 -14.25
CA PHE A 86 -7.63 3.78 -15.69
C PHE A 86 -9.04 3.75 -16.30
N ASN A 87 -9.93 2.96 -15.70
CA ASN A 87 -11.32 2.82 -16.14
C ASN A 87 -12.13 4.12 -16.00
N ASN A 88 -11.72 5.02 -15.09
CA ASN A 88 -12.32 6.34 -14.92
C ASN A 88 -11.63 7.45 -15.75
N ALA A 89 -10.70 7.09 -16.65
CA ALA A 89 -9.90 8.01 -17.45
C ALA A 89 -9.08 9.02 -16.62
N GLU A 90 -8.78 8.69 -15.37
CA GLU A 90 -7.87 9.45 -14.49
C GLU A 90 -6.42 8.97 -14.70
N TRP A 91 -5.92 9.14 -15.93
CA TRP A 91 -4.67 8.53 -16.40
C TRP A 91 -3.45 8.85 -15.54
N ASP A 92 -3.31 10.09 -15.04
CA ASP A 92 -2.17 10.49 -14.21
C ASP A 92 -2.11 9.69 -12.88
N LYS A 93 -3.29 9.45 -12.28
CA LYS A 93 -3.39 8.66 -11.05
C LYS A 93 -3.15 7.19 -11.34
N ALA A 94 -3.79 6.69 -12.39
CA ALA A 94 -3.61 5.31 -12.84
C ALA A 94 -2.13 4.99 -13.10
N LEU A 95 -1.44 5.86 -13.84
CA LEU A 95 0.00 5.76 -14.11
C LEU A 95 0.80 5.62 -12.81
N SER A 96 0.55 6.49 -11.84
CA SER A 96 1.26 6.50 -10.55
C SER A 96 1.15 5.16 -9.80
N TYR A 97 -0.03 4.53 -9.81
CA TYR A 97 -0.25 3.24 -9.14
C TYR A 97 0.30 2.06 -9.96
N LEU A 98 0.13 2.07 -11.28
CA LEU A 98 0.60 1.00 -12.16
C LEU A 98 2.13 0.95 -12.27
N GLU A 99 2.81 2.10 -12.23
CA GLU A 99 4.27 2.16 -12.17
C GLU A 99 4.83 1.51 -10.90
N LEU A 100 4.12 1.63 -9.77
CA LEU A 100 4.51 0.96 -8.52
C LEU A 100 4.41 -0.56 -8.65
N VAL A 101 3.40 -1.09 -9.35
CA VAL A 101 3.26 -2.53 -9.60
C VAL A 101 4.48 -3.08 -10.35
N ILE A 102 4.86 -2.45 -11.46
CA ILE A 102 5.98 -2.91 -12.29
C ILE A 102 7.36 -2.58 -11.70
N GLY A 103 7.43 -1.56 -10.85
CA GLY A 103 8.67 -1.08 -10.24
C GLY A 103 9.01 -1.74 -8.91
N THR A 104 8.08 -2.51 -8.33
CA THR A 104 8.31 -3.19 -7.04
C THR A 104 9.28 -4.35 -7.20
N PRO A 105 10.44 -4.33 -6.52
CA PRO A 105 11.35 -5.46 -6.53
C PRO A 105 10.71 -6.66 -5.83
N MET A 106 10.69 -7.81 -6.49
CA MET A 106 10.15 -9.06 -5.96
C MET A 106 10.98 -10.26 -6.43
N SER A 107 10.81 -11.42 -5.80
CA SER A 107 11.44 -12.67 -6.27
C SER A 107 10.75 -13.19 -7.52
N ASP A 108 11.45 -14.02 -8.30
CA ASP A 108 10.89 -14.68 -9.48
C ASP A 108 9.61 -15.48 -9.14
N GLU A 109 9.60 -16.18 -8.00
CA GLU A 109 8.42 -16.92 -7.51
C GLU A 109 7.23 -15.99 -7.23
N MET A 110 7.49 -14.78 -6.71
CA MET A 110 6.44 -13.79 -6.45
C MET A 110 5.97 -13.12 -7.75
N GLU A 111 6.89 -12.86 -8.69
CA GLU A 111 6.55 -12.35 -10.02
C GLU A 111 5.65 -13.34 -10.78
N GLU A 112 5.93 -14.65 -10.68
CA GLU A 112 5.06 -15.69 -11.24
C GLU A 112 3.69 -15.73 -10.55
N ALA A 113 3.67 -15.65 -9.20
CA ALA A 113 2.43 -15.64 -8.43
C ALA A 113 1.53 -14.42 -8.72
N LEU A 114 2.13 -13.27 -9.05
CA LEU A 114 1.45 -12.01 -9.34
C LEU A 114 1.44 -11.66 -10.84
N ALA A 115 1.67 -12.66 -11.69
CA ALA A 115 1.79 -12.45 -13.14
C ALA A 115 0.52 -11.81 -13.73
N SER A 116 -0.66 -12.08 -13.17
CA SER A 116 -1.91 -11.47 -13.62
C SER A 116 -1.89 -9.95 -13.42
N GLU A 117 -1.61 -9.50 -12.19
CA GLU A 117 -1.54 -8.10 -11.81
C GLU A 117 -0.46 -7.36 -12.62
N ILE A 118 0.71 -7.98 -12.76
CA ILE A 118 1.84 -7.40 -13.49
C ILE A 118 1.52 -7.27 -14.99
N ASN A 119 0.90 -8.28 -15.60
CA ASN A 119 0.52 -8.23 -17.01
C ASN A 119 -0.59 -7.21 -17.25
N ASN A 120 -1.59 -7.14 -16.37
CA ASN A 120 -2.65 -6.13 -16.44
C ASN A 120 -2.06 -4.72 -16.36
N ALA A 121 -1.16 -4.47 -15.41
CA ALA A 121 -0.47 -3.19 -15.30
C ALA A 121 0.32 -2.83 -16.56
N LYS A 122 1.12 -3.76 -17.09
CA LYS A 122 1.88 -3.57 -18.33
C LYS A 122 0.97 -3.27 -19.52
N GLN A 123 -0.18 -3.94 -19.63
CA GLN A 123 -1.13 -3.70 -20.71
C GLN A 123 -1.75 -2.30 -20.60
N MET A 124 -2.29 -1.93 -19.44
CA MET A 124 -2.90 -0.60 -19.25
C MET A 124 -1.90 0.52 -19.51
N LEU A 125 -0.65 0.36 -19.07
CA LEU A 125 0.42 1.34 -19.35
C LEU A 125 0.75 1.50 -20.83
N GLN A 126 0.50 0.49 -21.67
CA GLN A 126 0.66 0.59 -23.13
C GLN A 126 -0.53 1.27 -23.83
N GLU A 127 -1.69 1.29 -23.17
CA GLU A 127 -2.94 1.84 -23.70
C GLU A 127 -3.14 3.34 -23.35
N MET A 128 -2.33 3.88 -22.42
CA MET A 128 -2.29 5.29 -22.04
C MET A 128 -1.54 6.16 -23.05
#